data_AF-A0AAD8F0D7-F1
#
_entry.id   AF-A0AAD8F0D7-F1
#
_cell.length_a   1.000
_cell.length_b   1.000
_cell.length_c   1.000
_cell.angle_alpha   90.00
_cell.angle_beta   90.00
_cell.angle_gamma   90.00
#
_symmetry.space_group_name_H-M   'P 1'
#
loop_
_entity.id
_entity.type
_entity.pdbx_description
1 polymer ?
#
loop_
_entity_poly.entity_id
_entity_poly.type
_entity_poly.pdbx_seq_one_letter_code
_entity_poly.pdbx_strand_id
1 'polypeptide(L)'
;MACLLANLATNSEDQASLQGMMFVACQKLPSAEANTELLCHLTRALANFAIYKINLSYLINYVVDIIRYGLKSSTVPVQAQSMRLLLSLLVASPARMASLLISEGGTTFFTQLGQLNGLMDAVQTSLANDAPAIAKPL
;
A
#
# COMPACT_ATOMS: atom_id res chain seq x y z
N MET A 1 -17.99 5.59 11.12
CA MET A 1 -16.74 6.21 11.63
C MET A 1 -15.54 5.95 10.72
N ALA A 2 -15.25 4.72 10.29
CA ALA A 2 -14.10 4.42 9.41
C ALA A 2 -14.13 5.18 8.06
N CYS A 3 -15.31 5.36 7.45
CA CYS A 3 -15.44 6.16 6.23
C CYS A 3 -15.01 7.62 6.42
N LEU A 4 -15.38 8.24 7.55
CA LEU A 4 -14.99 9.61 7.89
C LEU A 4 -13.47 9.70 8.07
N LEU A 5 -12.87 8.76 8.82
CA LEU A 5 -11.42 8.69 8.98
C LEU A 5 -10.70 8.61 7.63
N ALA A 6 -11.20 7.76 6.72
CA ALA A 6 -10.60 7.63 5.40
C ALA A 6 -10.68 8.93 4.58
N ASN A 7 -11.72 9.75 4.75
CA ASN A 7 -11.80 11.05 4.11
C ASN A 7 -10.84 12.05 4.76
N LEU A 8 -10.79 12.13 6.09
CA LEU A 8 -9.86 13.02 6.82
C LEU A 8 -8.39 12.69 6.52
N ALA A 9 -8.07 11.39 6.38
CA ALA A 9 -6.72 10.93 6.05
C ALA A 9 -6.21 11.45 4.69
N THR A 10 -7.05 12.05 3.85
CA THR A 10 -6.62 12.70 2.61
C THR A 10 -6.01 14.09 2.82
N ASN A 11 -6.23 14.74 3.96
CA ASN A 11 -5.71 16.09 4.23
C ASN A 11 -4.26 16.05 4.73
N SER A 12 -3.34 16.74 4.06
CA SER A 12 -1.92 16.81 4.46
C SER A 12 -1.66 17.53 5.78
N GLU A 13 -2.53 18.46 6.19
CA GLU A 13 -2.30 19.35 7.33
C GLU A 13 -2.50 18.64 8.69
N ASP A 14 -3.43 17.70 8.75
CA ASP A 14 -3.86 17.05 10.01
C ASP A 14 -3.12 15.74 10.32
N GLN A 15 -2.13 15.37 9.51
CA GLN A 15 -1.55 14.02 9.54
C GLN A 15 -0.93 13.65 10.89
N ALA A 16 -0.23 14.58 11.53
CA ALA A 16 0.33 14.37 12.86
C ALA A 16 -0.79 14.16 13.91
N SER A 17 -1.84 14.98 13.87
CA SER A 17 -2.99 14.89 14.78
C SER A 17 -3.78 13.60 14.60
N LEU A 18 -3.78 13.04 13.39
CA LEU A 18 -4.53 11.83 13.04
C LEU A 18 -3.75 10.52 13.25
N GLN A 19 -2.48 10.56 13.67
CA GLN A 19 -1.67 9.34 13.85
C GLN A 19 -2.27 8.34 14.83
N GLY A 20 -2.89 8.81 15.91
CA GLY A 20 -3.60 7.94 16.85
C GLY A 20 -4.73 7.15 16.18
N MET A 21 -5.46 7.79 15.25
CA MET A 21 -6.52 7.13 14.49
C MET A 21 -5.98 6.16 13.45
N MET A 22 -4.85 6.50 12.81
CA MET A 22 -4.14 5.58 11.93
C MET A 22 -3.71 4.32 12.68
N PHE A 23 -3.16 4.45 13.88
CA PHE A 23 -2.77 3.34 14.73
C PHE A 23 -3.97 2.44 15.07
N VAL A 24 -5.09 3.03 15.50
CA VAL A 24 -6.33 2.29 15.77
C VAL A 24 -6.82 1.58 14.50
N ALA A 25 -6.71 2.22 13.33
CA ALA A 25 -7.11 1.60 12.06
C ALA A 25 -6.27 0.35 11.74
N CYS A 26 -4.95 0.38 11.96
CA CYS A 26 -4.10 -0.80 11.82
C CYS A 26 -4.52 -1.93 12.77
N GLN A 27 -4.71 -1.62 14.06
CA GLN A 27 -5.09 -2.60 15.07
C GLN A 27 -6.46 -3.24 14.83
N LYS A 28 -7.35 -2.55 14.10
CA LYS A 28 -8.70 -3.05 13.81
C LYS A 28 -8.78 -3.98 12.60
N LEU A 29 -7.75 -4.04 11.75
CA LEU A 29 -7.73 -4.91 10.56
C LEU A 29 -8.12 -6.37 10.88
N PRO A 30 -7.54 -7.05 11.90
CA PRO A 30 -7.89 -8.45 12.20
C PRO A 30 -9.36 -8.62 12.57
N SER A 31 -9.89 -7.71 13.40
CA SER A 31 -11.28 -7.77 13.85
C SER A 31 -12.30 -7.34 12.78
N ALA A 32 -11.84 -6.70 11.71
CA ALA A 32 -12.68 -6.21 10.62
C ALA A 32 -12.85 -7.22 9.49
N GLU A 33 -12.16 -8.38 9.53
CA GLU A 33 -12.17 -9.37 8.44
C GLU A 33 -13.59 -9.81 8.04
N ALA A 34 -14.47 -10.03 9.01
CA ALA A 34 -15.87 -10.43 8.77
C ALA A 34 -16.78 -9.28 8.32
N ASN A 35 -16.32 -8.02 8.40
CA ASN A 35 -17.10 -6.83 8.03
C ASN A 35 -16.43 -6.12 6.84
N THR A 36 -16.84 -6.53 5.63
CA THR A 36 -16.27 -6.04 4.37
C THR A 36 -16.31 -4.52 4.22
N GLU A 37 -17.39 -3.87 4.64
CA GLU A 37 -17.51 -2.41 4.55
C GLU A 37 -16.51 -1.71 5.47
N LEU A 38 -16.41 -2.18 6.72
CA LEU A 38 -15.42 -1.68 7.67
C LEU A 38 -14.00 -1.88 7.13
N LEU A 39 -13.68 -3.08 6.64
CA LEU A 39 -12.37 -3.41 6.10
C LEU A 39 -12.01 -2.55 4.87
N CYS A 40 -12.97 -2.29 3.97
CA CYS A 40 -12.81 -1.36 2.85
C CYS A 40 -12.43 0.05 3.33
N HIS A 41 -13.14 0.57 4.33
CA HIS A 41 -12.86 1.92 4.83
C HIS A 41 -11.55 2.00 5.61
N LEU A 42 -11.19 0.97 6.38
CA LEU A 42 -9.91 0.91 7.08
C LEU A 42 -8.74 0.87 6.09
N THR A 43 -8.77 -0.04 5.10
CA THR A 43 -7.70 -0.13 4.10
C THR A 43 -7.60 1.12 3.24
N ARG A 44 -8.74 1.76 2.89
CA ARG A 44 -8.74 3.08 2.21
C ARG A 44 -8.10 4.17 3.08
N ALA A 45 -8.42 4.21 4.37
CA ALA A 45 -7.82 5.18 5.30
C ALA A 45 -6.30 4.99 5.38
N LEU A 46 -5.84 3.76 5.60
CA LEU A 46 -4.42 3.45 5.71
C LEU A 46 -3.66 3.75 4.42
N ALA A 47 -4.26 3.45 3.26
CA ALA A 47 -3.68 3.81 1.97
C ALA A 47 -3.57 5.34 1.79
N ASN A 48 -4.55 6.12 2.27
CA ASN A 48 -4.46 7.59 2.27
C ASN A 48 -3.36 8.09 3.22
N PHE A 49 -3.26 7.53 4.43
CA PHE A 49 -2.18 7.86 5.37
C PHE A 49 -0.79 7.60 4.80
N ALA A 50 -0.62 6.54 4.01
CA ALA A 50 0.66 6.15 3.42
C ALA A 50 1.16 7.07 2.30
N ILE A 51 0.33 8.00 1.83
CA ILE A 51 0.80 9.05 0.91
C ILE A 51 1.82 9.96 1.63
N TYR A 52 1.71 10.08 2.95
CA TYR A 52 2.47 11.03 3.75
C TYR A 52 3.67 10.38 4.43
N LYS A 53 4.87 10.89 4.14
CA LYS A 53 6.15 10.36 4.65
C LYS A 53 6.20 10.21 6.17
N ILE A 54 5.58 11.13 6.91
CA ILE A 54 5.54 11.12 8.38
C ILE A 54 4.90 9.83 8.95
N ASN A 55 4.05 9.15 8.20
CA ASN A 55 3.31 7.98 8.65
C ASN A 55 4.00 6.65 8.28
N LEU A 56 4.90 6.67 7.30
CA LEU A 56 5.44 5.46 6.68
C LEU A 56 6.28 4.62 7.65
N SER A 57 7.04 5.27 8.54
CA SER A 57 7.83 4.60 9.58
C SER A 57 6.99 3.81 10.59
N TYR A 58 5.73 4.22 10.80
CA TYR A 58 4.78 3.51 11.66
C TYR A 58 4.06 2.41 10.91
N LEU A 59 3.53 2.72 9.72
CA LEU A 59 2.75 1.79 8.90
C LEU A 59 3.54 0.55 8.50
N ILE A 60 4.85 0.66 8.29
CA ILE A 60 5.69 -0.48 7.93
C ILE A 60 5.72 -1.59 9.01
N ASN A 61 5.41 -1.25 10.26
CA ASN A 61 5.34 -2.24 11.34
C ASN A 61 4.06 -3.11 11.27
N TYR A 62 3.09 -2.74 10.44
CA TYR A 62 1.81 -3.44 10.28
C TYR A 62 1.68 -4.18 8.94
N VAL A 63 2.78 -4.28 8.17
CA VAL A 63 2.77 -4.87 6.82
C VAL A 63 2.23 -6.30 6.81
N VAL A 64 2.57 -7.10 7.83
CA VAL A 64 2.08 -8.49 7.96
C VAL A 64 0.55 -8.52 8.00
N ASP A 65 -0.06 -7.69 8.84
CA ASP A 65 -1.52 -7.59 8.95
C ASP A 65 -2.15 -7.01 7.68
N ILE A 66 -1.52 -6.00 7.06
CA ILE A 66 -1.97 -5.41 5.80
C ILE A 66 -1.97 -6.46 4.68
N ILE A 67 -0.95 -7.32 4.61
CA ILE A 67 -0.90 -8.41 3.64
C ILE A 67 -1.99 -9.44 3.95
N ARG A 68 -2.10 -9.86 5.21
CA ARG A 68 -3.02 -10.92 5.63
C ARG A 68 -4.48 -10.56 5.44
N TYR A 69 -4.90 -9.40 5.96
CA TYR A 69 -6.32 -9.00 5.95
C TYR A 69 -6.68 -8.10 4.76
N GLY A 70 -5.68 -7.47 4.15
CA GLY A 70 -5.87 -6.56 3.03
C GLY A 70 -5.60 -7.22 1.68
N LEU A 71 -4.31 -7.50 1.40
CA LEU A 71 -3.87 -8.02 0.11
C LEU A 71 -4.48 -9.39 -0.24
N LYS A 72 -4.61 -10.28 0.74
CA LYS A 72 -5.20 -11.62 0.58
C LYS A 72 -6.72 -11.65 0.77
N SER A 73 -7.36 -10.50 0.99
CA SER A 73 -8.83 -10.40 1.10
C SER A 73 -9.50 -10.91 -0.17
N SER A 74 -10.69 -11.49 -0.09
CA SER A 74 -11.52 -11.83 -1.27
C SER A 74 -12.18 -10.60 -1.91
N THR A 75 -12.12 -9.44 -1.26
CA THR A 75 -12.81 -8.22 -1.71
C THR A 75 -11.88 -7.36 -2.56
N VAL A 76 -12.19 -7.20 -3.85
CA VAL A 76 -11.35 -6.46 -4.81
C VAL A 76 -11.04 -5.02 -4.36
N PRO A 77 -12.01 -4.21 -3.88
CA PRO A 77 -11.68 -2.88 -3.33
C PRO A 77 -10.67 -2.89 -2.18
N VAL A 78 -10.74 -3.89 -1.29
CA VAL A 78 -9.79 -4.04 -0.17
C VAL A 78 -8.40 -4.35 -0.72
N GLN A 79 -8.30 -5.34 -1.61
CA GLN A 79 -7.02 -5.71 -2.26
C GLN A 79 -6.38 -4.51 -2.95
N ALA A 80 -7.14 -3.74 -3.73
CA ALA A 80 -6.64 -2.59 -4.46
C ALA A 80 -6.11 -1.48 -3.54
N GLN A 81 -6.81 -1.17 -2.44
CA GLN A 81 -6.33 -0.20 -1.45
C GLN A 81 -5.08 -0.69 -0.73
N SER A 82 -5.04 -1.98 -0.39
CA SER A 82 -3.85 -2.60 0.20
C SER A 82 -2.66 -2.61 -0.74
N MET A 83 -2.84 -2.86 -2.04
CA MET A 83 -1.78 -2.71 -3.04
C MET A 83 -1.25 -1.28 -3.09
N ARG A 84 -2.12 -0.27 -3.10
CA ARG A 84 -1.74 1.15 -3.09
C ARG A 84 -0.94 1.52 -1.83
N LEU A 85 -1.34 1.00 -0.67
CA LEU A 85 -0.63 1.14 0.60
C LEU A 85 0.75 0.47 0.56
N LEU A 86 0.82 -0.79 0.15
CA LEU A 86 2.06 -1.56 0.10
C LEU A 86 3.07 -0.97 -0.89
N LEU A 87 2.61 -0.44 -2.03
CA LEU A 87 3.46 0.29 -2.98
C LEU A 87 4.05 1.56 -2.36
N SER A 88 3.26 2.32 -1.60
CA SER A 88 3.75 3.51 -0.91
C SER A 88 4.84 3.15 0.12
N LEU A 89 4.67 2.03 0.83
CA LEU A 89 5.68 1.51 1.75
C LEU A 89 6.92 0.98 1.02
N LEU A 90 6.75 0.33 -0.13
CA LEU A 90 7.84 -0.19 -0.96
C LEU A 90 8.73 0.96 -1.45
N VAL A 91 8.13 2.06 -1.92
CA VAL A 91 8.88 3.27 -2.31
C VAL A 91 9.65 3.87 -1.14
N ALA A 92 9.06 3.87 0.07
CA ALA A 92 9.66 4.48 1.25
C ALA A 92 10.76 3.64 1.90
N SER A 93 10.65 2.31 1.84
CA SER A 93 11.60 1.40 2.48
C SER A 93 11.79 0.12 1.66
N PRO A 94 12.45 0.20 0.49
CA PRO A 94 12.51 -0.91 -0.46
C PRO A 94 13.08 -2.20 0.12
N ALA A 95 14.22 -2.11 0.82
CA ALA A 95 14.91 -3.28 1.37
C ALA A 95 14.06 -4.00 2.45
N ARG A 96 13.44 -3.23 3.36
CA ARG A 96 12.60 -3.78 4.41
C ARG A 96 11.32 -4.40 3.84
N MET A 97 10.68 -3.73 2.89
CA MET A 97 9.50 -4.25 2.22
C MET A 97 9.79 -5.48 1.39
N ALA A 98 10.92 -5.55 0.68
CA ALA A 98 11.32 -6.74 -0.06
C ALA A 98 11.46 -7.95 0.88
N SER A 99 12.13 -7.78 2.03
CA SER A 99 12.26 -8.83 3.04
C SER A 99 10.89 -9.32 3.56
N LEU A 100 10.00 -8.40 3.92
CA LEU A 100 8.65 -8.73 4.41
C LEU A 100 7.76 -9.37 3.34
N LEU A 101 7.87 -8.93 2.08
CA LEU A 101 7.13 -9.54 0.98
C LEU A 101 7.61 -10.97 0.76
N ILE A 102 8.91 -11.23 0.79
CA ILE A 102 9.45 -12.60 0.65
C ILE A 102 8.88 -13.53 1.74
N SER A 103 8.75 -13.07 2.98
CA SER A 103 8.26 -13.91 4.07
C SER A 103 6.73 -14.10 4.11
N GLU A 104 5.93 -13.08 3.76
CA GLU A 104 4.50 -13.07 4.09
C GLU A 104 3.54 -13.27 2.91
N GLY A 105 3.95 -12.97 1.67
CA GLY A 105 2.98 -12.97 0.56
C GLY A 105 3.42 -12.32 -0.74
N GLY A 106 4.72 -12.31 -1.02
CA GLY A 106 5.32 -11.66 -2.19
C GLY A 106 4.74 -12.18 -3.50
N THR A 107 4.44 -13.49 -3.59
CA THR A 107 3.80 -14.08 -4.76
C THR A 107 2.47 -13.40 -5.09
N THR A 108 1.59 -13.20 -4.11
CA THR A 108 0.31 -12.52 -4.32
C THR A 108 0.53 -11.08 -4.74
N PHE A 109 1.44 -10.37 -4.06
CA PHE A 109 1.76 -8.98 -4.37
C PHE A 109 2.27 -8.81 -5.81
N PHE A 110 3.29 -9.57 -6.21
CA PHE A 110 3.88 -9.49 -7.54
C PHE A 110 2.93 -10.00 -8.64
N THR A 111 2.10 -11.00 -8.36
CA THR A 111 1.07 -11.46 -9.31
C THR A 111 0.06 -10.37 -9.58
N GLN A 112 -0.48 -9.73 -8.53
CA GLN A 112 -1.40 -8.60 -8.69
C GLN A 112 -0.72 -7.41 -9.36
N LEU A 113 0.54 -7.14 -9.03
CA LEU A 113 1.33 -6.07 -9.66
C LEU A 113 1.44 -6.30 -11.18
N GLY A 114 1.73 -7.52 -11.62
CA GLY A 114 1.79 -7.88 -13.05
C GLY A 114 0.45 -7.80 -13.78
N GLN A 115 -0.67 -7.81 -13.05
CA GLN A 115 -2.02 -7.67 -13.60
C GLN A 115 -2.50 -6.20 -13.68
N LEU A 116 -1.71 -5.24 -13.17
CA LEU A 116 -2.07 -3.83 -13.28
C LEU A 116 -1.85 -3.33 -14.71
N ASN A 117 -2.96 -2.97 -15.36
CA ASN A 117 -2.95 -2.44 -16.72
C ASN A 117 -1.99 -1.26 -16.87
N GLY A 118 -1.09 -1.34 -17.85
CA GLY A 118 -0.11 -0.30 -18.18
C GLY A 118 1.10 -0.20 -17.24
N LEU A 119 1.14 -0.96 -16.13
CA LEU A 119 2.30 -0.89 -15.22
C LEU A 119 3.56 -1.48 -15.85
N MET A 120 3.47 -2.68 -16.44
CA MET A 120 4.64 -3.31 -17.06
C MET A 120 5.16 -2.48 -18.24
N ASP A 121 4.27 -1.87 -19.02
CA ASP A 121 4.64 -0.96 -20.10
C ASP A 121 5.36 0.29 -19.57
N ALA A 122 4.87 0.88 -18.47
CA ALA A 122 5.52 2.01 -17.81
C ALA A 122 6.91 1.66 -17.27
N VAL A 123 7.06 0.47 -16.67
CA VAL A 123 8.35 -0.04 -16.19
C VAL A 123 9.31 -0.25 -17.36
N GLN A 124 8.87 -0.92 -18.43
CA GLN A 124 9.69 -1.15 -19.62
C GLN A 124 10.12 0.16 -20.28
N THR A 125 9.21 1.13 -20.38
CA THR A 125 9.52 2.46 -20.93
C THR A 125 10.57 3.18 -20.07
N SER A 126 10.42 3.16 -18.75
CA SER A 126 11.39 3.76 -17.83
C SER A 126 12.77 3.09 -17.97
N LEU A 127 12.81 1.76 -18.02
CA LEU A 127 14.07 1.01 -18.18
C LEU A 127 14.73 1.28 -19.53
N ALA A 128 13.94 1.40 -20.61
CA ALA A 128 14.47 1.72 -21.94
C ALA A 128 15.08 3.12 -22.02
N ASN A 129 14.64 4.06 -21.18
CA ASN A 129 15.26 5.39 -21.08
C ASN A 129 16.64 5.34 -20.41
N ASP A 130 16.79 4.51 -19.37
CA ASP A 130 18.05 4.37 -18.62
C ASP A 130 19.03 3.40 -19.29
N ALA A 131 18.52 2.42 -20.03
CA ALA A 131 19.28 1.41 -20.78
C ALA A 131 18.80 1.35 -22.25
N PRO A 132 19.09 2.41 -23.06
CA PRO A 132 18.63 2.47 -24.44
C PRO A 132 19.29 1.38 -25.29
N ALA A 133 18.49 0.75 -26.15
CA ALA A 133 18.95 -0.31 -27.06
C ALA A 133 20.03 0.16 -28.05
N ILE A 134 20.11 1.47 -28.31
CA ILE A 134 21.10 2.11 -29.17
C ILE A 134 21.73 3.25 -28.38
N ALA A 135 23.04 3.19 -28.15
CA ALA A 135 23.79 4.29 -27.56
C ALA A 135 23.75 5.49 -28.52
N LYS A 136 23.44 6.69 -27.99
CA LYS A 136 23.59 7.92 -28.78
C LYS A 136 25.08 8.08 -29.14
N PRO A 137 25.42 8.45 -30.38
CA PRO A 137 26.80 8.80 -30.72
C PRO A 137 27.27 9.92 -29.79
N LEU A 138 28.50 9.76 -29.29
CA LEU A 138 29.19 10.74 -28.44
C LEU A 138 29.34 12.09 -29.17
#